data_AF-A0A3N5INL3-F1
#
_entry.id   AF-A0A3N5INL3-F1
#
_cell.length_a   1.000
_cell.length_b   1.000
_cell.length_c   1.000
_cell.angle_alpha   90.00
_cell.angle_beta   90.00
_cell.angle_gamma   90.00
#
_symmetry.space_group_name_H-M   'P 1'
#
loop_
_entity.id
_entity.type
_entity.pdbx_description
1 polymer ?
#
loop_
_entity_poly.entity_id
_entity_poly.type
_entity_poly.pdbx_seq_one_letter_code
_entity_poly.pdbx_strand_id
1 'polypeptide(L)'
;MLKKYRYLLAGMLQGSLYHLIRIYSWTFRFHVENEKIWLEYLQNGGKVILCCWHQQFFSAIRHYRTYAAYQPALMISQSKDGDIIAKIAEKTGWHTVRGSSSRDGSRALKEMIDHLQKSGFGGHILDGPRGPAGVVKAGVVRLARASGALVVPFYTSADRAWYFNSWDRFMLPKPFAR
;
A
#
# COMPACT_ATOMS: atom_id res chain seq x y z
N MET A 1 -17.45 -15.82 28.46
CA MET A 1 -16.13 -15.29 28.88
C MET A 1 -15.01 -15.48 27.85
N LEU A 2 -14.83 -16.67 27.25
CA LEU A 2 -13.77 -16.96 26.27
C LEU A 2 -13.79 -16.10 24.99
N LYS A 3 -14.96 -15.66 24.51
CA LYS A 3 -15.06 -14.78 23.33
C LYS A 3 -14.38 -13.42 23.55
N LYS A 4 -14.50 -12.82 24.73
CA LYS A 4 -13.92 -11.49 25.07
C LYS A 4 -12.39 -11.51 25.04
N TYR A 5 -11.78 -12.57 25.57
CA TYR A 5 -10.33 -12.76 25.53
C TYR A 5 -9.80 -13.01 24.12
N ARG A 6 -10.57 -13.72 23.26
CA ARG A 6 -10.20 -13.93 21.86
C ARG A 6 -10.07 -12.62 21.07
N TYR A 7 -10.97 -11.66 21.29
CA TYR A 7 -10.89 -10.34 20.63
C TYR A 7 -9.74 -9.48 21.15
N LEU A 8 -9.46 -9.53 22.46
CA LEU A 8 -8.32 -8.82 23.07
C LEU A 8 -6.98 -9.39 22.60
N LEU A 9 -6.83 -10.72 22.58
CA LEU A 9 -5.64 -11.41 22.06
C LEU A 9 -5.43 -11.12 20.57
N ALA A 10 -6.49 -11.14 19.76
CA ALA A 10 -6.41 -10.78 18.35
C ALA A 10 -5.96 -9.32 18.14
N GLY A 11 -6.43 -8.39 19.00
CA GLY A 11 -5.99 -6.99 18.99
C GLY A 11 -4.52 -6.82 19.38
N MET A 12 -4.05 -7.50 20.43
CA MET A 12 -2.65 -7.48 20.84
C MET A 12 -1.71 -8.12 19.81
N LEU A 13 -2.11 -9.23 19.18
CA LEU A 13 -1.37 -9.90 18.11
C LEU A 13 -1.25 -9.01 16.85
N GLN A 14 -2.27 -8.21 16.54
CA GLN A 14 -2.22 -7.23 15.45
C GLN A 14 -1.42 -5.97 15.83
N GLY A 15 -1.42 -5.61 17.11
CA GLY A 15 -0.46 -4.71 17.76
C GLY A 15 0.97 -5.07 17.40
N SER A 16 1.37 -6.27 17.83
CA SER A 16 2.72 -6.79 17.69
C SER A 16 3.14 -7.03 16.23
N LEU A 17 2.22 -7.42 15.34
CA LEU A 17 2.54 -7.64 13.93
C LEU A 17 3.06 -6.38 13.23
N TYR A 18 2.46 -5.21 13.50
CA TYR A 18 2.96 -3.93 12.96
C TYR A 18 4.40 -3.66 13.40
N HIS A 19 4.70 -3.88 14.69
CA HIS A 19 6.05 -3.69 15.22
C HIS A 19 7.04 -4.71 14.68
N LEU A 20 6.64 -5.98 14.51
CA LEU A 20 7.45 -7.01 13.88
C LEU A 20 7.81 -6.64 12.44
N ILE A 21 6.83 -6.21 11.63
CA ILE A 21 7.07 -5.76 10.26
C ILE A 21 7.99 -4.55 10.23
N ARG A 22 7.81 -3.60 11.16
CA ARG A 22 8.72 -2.46 11.29
C ARG A 22 10.14 -2.91 11.60
N ILE A 23 10.35 -3.71 12.64
CA ILE A 23 11.66 -4.24 13.04
C ILE A 23 12.31 -5.01 11.88
N TYR A 24 11.55 -5.86 11.21
CA TYR A 24 12.03 -6.58 10.04
C TYR A 24 12.45 -5.64 8.91
N SER A 25 11.63 -4.65 8.58
CA SER A 25 11.93 -3.68 7.53
C SER A 25 13.07 -2.73 7.88
N TRP A 26 13.39 -2.57 9.17
CA TRP A 26 14.57 -1.84 9.64
C TRP A 26 15.88 -2.55 9.32
N THR A 27 15.84 -3.86 9.03
CA THR A 27 17.03 -4.60 8.61
C THR A 27 17.44 -4.28 7.17
N PHE A 28 16.57 -3.68 6.36
CA PHE A 28 16.84 -3.39 4.95
C PHE A 28 17.73 -2.15 4.80
N ARG A 29 18.69 -2.20 3.88
CA ARG A 29 19.53 -1.06 3.49
C ARG A 29 18.85 -0.29 2.35
N PHE A 30 17.72 0.32 2.67
CA PHE A 30 16.79 0.92 1.70
C PHE A 30 17.32 2.23 1.11
N HIS A 31 17.34 2.33 -0.22
CA HIS A 31 17.65 3.54 -0.98
C HIS A 31 16.46 3.93 -1.87
N VAL A 32 16.20 5.23 -2.02
CA VAL A 32 15.10 5.77 -2.83
C VAL A 32 15.66 6.71 -3.88
N GLU A 33 15.28 6.45 -5.12
CA GLU A 33 15.66 7.27 -6.26
C GLU A 33 14.44 8.04 -6.79
N ASN A 34 14.68 9.23 -7.33
CA ASN A 34 13.67 10.06 -8.03
C ASN A 34 12.43 10.46 -7.20
N GLU A 35 12.46 10.32 -5.87
CA GLU A 35 11.35 10.71 -4.99
C GLU A 35 11.05 12.21 -5.03
N LYS A 36 12.11 13.03 -5.05
CA LYS A 36 12.03 14.48 -4.96
C LYS A 36 11.10 15.08 -6.02
N ILE A 37 11.15 14.57 -7.25
CA ILE A 37 10.45 15.15 -8.42
C ILE A 37 8.93 15.16 -8.21
N TRP A 38 8.34 14.02 -7.85
CA TRP A 38 6.90 13.95 -7.68
C TRP A 38 6.44 14.48 -6.31
N LEU A 39 7.32 14.44 -5.31
CA LEU A 39 7.02 14.99 -3.99
C LEU A 39 6.95 16.52 -4.02
N GLU A 40 7.83 17.19 -4.77
CA GLU A 40 7.76 18.64 -5.01
C GLU A 40 6.48 19.02 -5.77
N TYR A 41 6.10 18.24 -6.78
CA TYR A 41 4.82 18.44 -7.48
C TYR A 41 3.62 18.35 -6.52
N LEU A 42 3.61 17.35 -5.61
CA LEU A 42 2.59 17.22 -4.58
C LEU A 42 2.60 18.41 -3.60
N GLN A 43 3.77 18.84 -3.14
CA GLN A 43 3.93 19.97 -2.22
C GLN A 43 3.44 21.30 -2.81
N ASN A 44 3.52 21.46 -4.13
CA ASN A 44 3.00 22.62 -4.86
C ASN A 44 1.49 22.53 -5.15
N GLY A 45 0.75 21.64 -4.49
CA GLY A 45 -0.70 21.48 -4.64
C GLY A 45 -1.11 20.54 -5.78
N GLY A 46 -0.15 19.87 -6.42
CA GLY A 46 -0.41 18.80 -7.37
C GLY A 46 -1.05 17.58 -6.68
N LYS A 47 -1.62 16.68 -7.48
CA LYS A 47 -2.20 15.42 -6.96
C LYS A 47 -1.44 14.23 -7.51
N VAL A 48 -1.09 13.28 -6.66
CA VAL A 48 -0.25 12.14 -7.01
C VAL A 48 -0.94 10.82 -6.68
N ILE A 49 -0.83 9.86 -7.59
CA ILE A 49 -1.13 8.46 -7.35
C ILE A 49 0.18 7.68 -7.50
N LEU A 50 0.76 7.23 -6.38
CA LEU A 50 1.85 6.26 -6.43
C LEU A 50 1.31 4.89 -6.77
N CYS A 51 1.95 4.17 -7.69
CA CYS A 51 1.50 2.84 -8.05
C CYS A 51 2.65 1.85 -8.23
N CYS A 52 2.40 0.59 -7.85
CA CYS A 52 3.35 -0.50 -7.98
C CYS A 52 2.63 -1.84 -8.17
N TRP A 53 3.40 -2.88 -8.44
CA TRP A 53 2.90 -4.25 -8.50
C TRP A 53 2.65 -4.83 -7.11
N HIS A 54 1.69 -5.75 -7.01
CA HIS A 54 1.38 -6.44 -5.76
C HIS A 54 2.59 -7.18 -5.19
N GLN A 55 3.47 -7.69 -6.07
CA GLN A 55 4.67 -8.42 -5.70
C GLN A 55 5.60 -7.65 -4.75
N GLN A 56 5.66 -6.32 -4.84
CA GLN A 56 6.81 -5.54 -4.36
C GLN A 56 6.49 -4.52 -3.27
N PHE A 57 5.21 -4.37 -2.89
CA PHE A 57 4.82 -3.28 -1.98
C PHE A 57 5.44 -3.40 -0.59
N PHE A 58 5.80 -4.61 -0.14
CA PHE A 58 6.30 -4.86 1.21
C PHE A 58 7.60 -4.12 1.48
N SER A 59 8.53 -4.12 0.52
CA SER A 59 9.86 -3.55 0.69
C SER A 59 9.83 -2.07 1.06
N ALA A 60 8.79 -1.35 0.62
CA ALA A 60 8.61 0.08 0.86
C ALA A 60 7.79 0.39 2.14
N ILE A 61 7.31 -0.61 2.90
CA ILE A 61 6.39 -0.38 4.01
C ILE A 61 6.96 0.50 5.12
N ARG A 62 8.28 0.41 5.37
CA ARG A 62 8.98 1.30 6.33
C ARG A 62 8.96 2.74 5.84
N HIS A 63 9.18 2.93 4.54
CA HIS A 63 9.29 4.22 3.88
C HIS A 63 7.94 4.92 3.77
N TYR A 64 6.85 4.19 3.54
CA TYR A 64 5.50 4.76 3.47
C TYR A 64 5.08 5.64 4.68
N ARG A 65 5.75 5.48 5.83
CA ARG A 65 5.56 6.35 6.99
C ARG A 65 5.96 7.81 6.74
N THR A 66 6.92 8.08 5.85
CA THR A 66 7.36 9.45 5.51
C THR A 66 6.22 10.27 4.91
N TYR A 67 5.24 9.59 4.30
CA TYR A 67 4.07 10.22 3.68
C TYR A 67 2.88 10.38 4.62
N ALA A 68 2.98 9.99 5.88
CA ALA A 68 1.86 9.98 6.82
C ALA A 68 1.19 11.35 6.99
N ALA A 69 1.95 12.45 6.85
CA ALA A 69 1.43 13.81 6.95
C ALA A 69 0.36 14.13 5.90
N TYR A 70 0.40 13.48 4.72
CA TYR A 70 -0.58 13.64 3.66
C TYR A 70 -1.81 12.75 3.83
N GLN A 71 -1.77 11.81 4.78
CA GLN A 71 -2.80 10.77 4.96
C GLN A 71 -3.21 10.09 3.63
N PRO A 72 -2.30 9.47 2.86
CA PRO A 72 -2.61 9.06 1.50
C PRO A 72 -3.69 7.97 1.47
N ALA A 73 -4.61 8.04 0.49
CA ALA A 73 -5.63 7.00 0.32
C ALA A 73 -5.03 5.72 -0.27
N LEU A 74 -5.39 4.55 0.24
CA LEU A 74 -5.00 3.25 -0.33
C LEU A 74 -6.18 2.28 -0.33
N MET A 75 -6.50 1.75 -1.51
CA MET A 75 -7.56 0.75 -1.65
C MET A 75 -7.04 -0.63 -1.22
N ILE A 76 -7.73 -1.28 -0.28
CA ILE A 76 -7.37 -2.60 0.24
C ILE A 76 -8.59 -3.53 0.19
N SER A 77 -8.38 -4.74 -0.33
CA SER A 77 -9.38 -5.81 -0.40
C SER A 77 -10.10 -6.02 0.94
N GLN A 78 -11.40 -6.29 0.91
CA GLN A 78 -12.20 -6.67 2.09
C GLN A 78 -11.93 -8.10 2.61
N SER A 79 -10.84 -8.76 2.20
CA SER A 79 -10.48 -10.12 2.66
C SER A 79 -9.92 -10.09 4.08
N LYS A 80 -9.82 -11.26 4.73
CA LYS A 80 -9.19 -11.38 6.06
C LYS A 80 -7.74 -10.90 6.04
N ASP A 81 -6.98 -11.26 5.01
CA ASP A 81 -5.61 -10.77 4.83
C ASP A 81 -5.60 -9.25 4.62
N GLY A 82 -6.57 -8.75 3.85
CA GLY A 82 -6.78 -7.31 3.66
C GLY A 82 -7.11 -6.57 4.96
N ASP A 83 -7.79 -7.19 5.93
CA ASP A 83 -8.02 -6.58 7.24
C ASP A 83 -6.72 -6.39 8.03
N ILE A 84 -5.80 -7.35 7.92
CA ILE A 84 -4.48 -7.26 8.55
C ILE A 84 -3.68 -6.12 7.91
N ILE A 85 -3.61 -6.12 6.57
CA ILE A 85 -2.86 -5.09 5.84
C ILE A 85 -3.48 -3.70 6.02
N ALA A 86 -4.82 -3.58 6.06
CA ALA A 86 -5.49 -2.31 6.30
C ALA A 86 -5.08 -1.70 7.64
N LYS A 87 -5.09 -2.48 8.73
CA LYS A 87 -4.64 -2.00 10.04
C LYS A 87 -3.17 -1.58 10.06
N ILE A 88 -2.31 -2.27 9.31
CA ILE A 88 -0.89 -1.92 9.19
C ILE A 88 -0.74 -0.59 8.43
N ALA A 89 -1.49 -0.41 7.34
CA ALA A 89 -1.49 0.82 6.55
C ALA A 89 -2.04 2.01 7.36
N GLU A 90 -3.18 1.84 8.05
CA GLU A 90 -3.75 2.83 8.99
C GLU A 90 -2.74 3.22 10.05
N LYS A 91 -2.10 2.24 10.71
CA LYS A 91 -1.04 2.52 11.67
C LYS A 91 0.09 3.30 11.04
N THR A 92 0.44 3.04 9.78
CA THR A 92 1.49 3.73 9.00
C THR A 92 1.11 5.17 8.63
N GLY A 93 -0.14 5.58 8.86
CA GLY A 93 -0.66 6.92 8.61
C GLY A 93 -1.39 7.06 7.27
N TRP A 94 -1.82 5.94 6.68
CA TRP A 94 -2.54 5.92 5.41
C TRP A 94 -4.04 5.75 5.64
N HIS A 95 -4.86 6.41 4.81
CA HIS A 95 -6.30 6.27 4.85
C HIS A 95 -6.71 5.06 4.00
N THR A 96 -7.21 3.99 4.64
CA THR A 96 -7.56 2.78 3.90
C THR A 96 -9.00 2.76 3.45
N VAL A 97 -9.20 2.61 2.14
CA VAL A 97 -10.51 2.47 1.52
C VAL A 97 -10.75 1.00 1.23
N ARG A 98 -11.87 0.43 1.69
CA ARG A 98 -12.11 -1.02 1.59
C ARG A 98 -12.85 -1.41 0.32
N GLY A 99 -12.15 -2.08 -0.60
CA GLY A 99 -12.70 -2.61 -1.84
C GLY A 99 -11.64 -3.24 -2.75
N SER A 100 -12.06 -3.77 -3.89
CA SER A 100 -11.18 -4.37 -4.91
C SER A 100 -11.88 -4.44 -6.26
N SER A 101 -11.13 -4.75 -7.32
CA SER A 101 -11.71 -5.05 -8.65
C SER A 101 -12.75 -6.18 -8.63
N SER A 102 -12.71 -7.06 -7.62
CA SER A 102 -13.61 -8.20 -7.49
C SER A 102 -14.77 -8.00 -6.50
N ARG A 103 -14.74 -6.95 -5.67
CA ARG A 103 -15.75 -6.72 -4.62
C ARG A 103 -15.77 -5.25 -4.23
N ASP A 104 -16.93 -4.61 -4.34
CA ASP A 104 -17.19 -3.20 -4.01
C ASP A 104 -16.26 -2.17 -4.68
N GLY A 105 -15.67 -2.53 -5.82
CA GLY A 105 -14.68 -1.69 -6.51
C GLY A 105 -15.18 -0.30 -6.87
N SER A 106 -16.42 -0.16 -7.37
CA SER A 106 -16.97 1.15 -7.76
C SER A 106 -17.17 2.10 -6.58
N ARG A 107 -17.68 1.57 -5.45
CA ARG A 107 -17.87 2.35 -4.22
C ARG A 107 -16.52 2.77 -3.64
N ALA A 108 -15.58 1.84 -3.55
CA ALA A 108 -14.23 2.10 -3.08
C ALA A 108 -13.48 3.07 -4.00
N LEU A 109 -13.69 3.01 -5.31
CA LEU A 109 -13.10 3.94 -6.26
C LEU A 109 -13.60 5.36 -6.03
N LYS A 110 -14.91 5.54 -5.80
CA LYS A 110 -15.48 6.86 -5.47
C LYS A 110 -14.87 7.42 -4.19
N GLU A 111 -14.80 6.61 -3.13
CA GLU A 111 -14.21 7.01 -1.84
C GLU A 111 -12.72 7.37 -1.97
N MET A 112 -11.96 6.60 -2.76
CA MET A 112 -10.57 6.94 -3.11
C MET A 112 -10.47 8.31 -3.82
N ILE A 113 -11.36 8.60 -4.77
CA ILE A 113 -11.38 9.89 -5.48
C ILE A 113 -11.68 11.02 -4.50
N ASP A 114 -12.72 10.87 -3.68
CA ASP A 114 -13.16 11.91 -2.73
C ASP A 114 -12.04 12.24 -1.72
N HIS A 115 -11.29 11.24 -1.26
CA HIS A 115 -10.15 11.45 -0.36
C HIS A 115 -8.92 12.01 -1.08
N LEU A 116 -8.60 11.51 -2.28
CA LEU A 116 -7.49 12.00 -3.10
C LEU A 116 -7.65 13.47 -3.46
N GLN A 117 -8.88 13.93 -3.72
CA GLN A 117 -9.18 15.33 -4.00
C GLN A 117 -8.85 16.27 -2.82
N LYS A 118 -8.94 15.76 -1.58
CA LYS A 118 -8.67 16.52 -0.35
C LYS A 118 -7.22 16.43 0.09
N SER A 119 -6.65 15.22 0.08
CA SER A 119 -5.29 14.93 0.55
C SER A 119 -4.21 15.22 -0.49
N GLY A 120 -4.58 15.22 -1.77
CA GLY A 120 -3.65 15.30 -2.89
C GLY A 120 -2.87 14.01 -3.15
N PHE A 121 -2.97 12.98 -2.30
CA PHE A 121 -2.11 11.80 -2.40
C PHE A 121 -2.87 10.48 -2.24
N GLY A 122 -2.63 9.54 -3.14
CA GLY A 122 -3.09 8.15 -3.01
C GLY A 122 -2.04 7.13 -3.48
N GLY A 123 -2.29 5.88 -3.14
CA GLY A 123 -1.56 4.70 -3.61
C GLY A 123 -2.48 3.69 -4.29
N HIS A 124 -1.95 2.96 -5.26
CA HIS A 124 -2.70 1.94 -5.98
C HIS A 124 -1.83 0.74 -6.39
N ILE A 125 -2.27 -0.47 -6.06
CA ILE A 125 -1.65 -1.71 -6.55
C ILE A 125 -2.21 -2.05 -7.94
N LEU A 126 -1.34 -2.12 -8.94
CA LEU A 126 -1.72 -2.09 -10.36
C LEU A 126 -2.44 -3.36 -10.84
N ASP A 127 -1.99 -4.53 -10.40
CA ASP A 127 -2.47 -5.85 -10.82
C ASP A 127 -3.61 -6.40 -9.94
N GLY A 128 -3.93 -5.72 -8.84
CA GLY A 128 -5.00 -6.07 -7.92
C GLY A 128 -4.71 -7.36 -7.13
N PRO A 129 -5.59 -7.74 -6.18
CA PRO A 129 -5.31 -8.80 -5.21
C PRO A 129 -5.36 -10.23 -5.78
N ARG A 130 -5.79 -10.40 -7.04
CA ARG A 130 -5.95 -11.71 -7.70
C ARG A 130 -5.25 -11.77 -9.05
N GLY A 131 -4.48 -10.74 -9.40
CA GLY A 131 -3.76 -10.68 -10.66
C GLY A 131 -4.62 -10.67 -11.92
N PRO A 132 -4.09 -11.13 -13.07
CA PRO A 132 -2.74 -11.69 -13.23
C PRO A 132 -1.62 -10.67 -12.95
N ALA A 133 -0.45 -11.18 -12.53
CA ALA A 133 0.72 -10.36 -12.20
C ALA A 133 1.20 -9.55 -13.41
N GLY A 134 1.61 -8.30 -13.18
CA GLY A 134 2.10 -7.42 -14.24
C GLY A 134 1.02 -6.88 -15.19
N VAL A 135 -0.27 -7.15 -14.92
CA VAL A 135 -1.38 -6.68 -15.76
C VAL A 135 -2.15 -5.57 -15.07
N VAL A 136 -2.00 -4.34 -15.58
CA VAL A 136 -2.65 -3.15 -15.04
C VAL A 136 -4.18 -3.26 -15.09
N LYS A 137 -4.83 -2.94 -13.98
CA LYS A 137 -6.29 -2.82 -13.86
C LYS A 137 -6.75 -1.40 -14.14
N ALA A 138 -8.00 -1.25 -14.60
CA ALA A 138 -8.57 0.05 -14.96
C ALA A 138 -8.67 1.05 -13.80
N GLY A 139 -8.55 0.60 -12.54
CA GLY A 139 -8.70 1.43 -11.34
C GLY A 139 -7.78 2.66 -11.34
N VAL A 140 -6.49 2.48 -11.61
CA VAL A 140 -5.51 3.58 -11.65
C VAL A 140 -5.84 4.61 -12.73
N VAL A 141 -6.28 4.14 -13.91
CA VAL A 141 -6.64 5.02 -15.04
C VAL A 141 -7.90 5.83 -14.70
N ARG A 142 -8.88 5.20 -14.06
CA ARG A 142 -10.11 5.89 -13.62
C ARG A 142 -9.82 6.90 -12.52
N LEU A 143 -8.97 6.56 -11.55
CA LEU A 143 -8.51 7.50 -10.52
C LEU A 143 -7.84 8.71 -11.15
N ALA A 144 -6.86 8.49 -12.03
CA ALA A 144 -6.10 9.55 -12.68
C ALA A 144 -7.02 10.49 -13.49
N ARG A 145 -7.91 9.93 -14.33
CA ARG A 145 -8.86 10.73 -15.10
C ARG A 145 -9.82 11.54 -14.24
N ALA A 146 -10.36 10.96 -13.17
CA ALA A 146 -11.34 11.63 -12.33
C ALA A 146 -10.72 12.68 -11.40
N SER A 147 -9.47 12.48 -10.99
CA SER A 147 -8.77 13.37 -10.06
C SER A 147 -7.87 14.41 -10.71
N GLY A 148 -7.45 14.17 -11.95
CA GLY A 148 -6.36 14.91 -12.60
C GLY A 148 -4.98 14.58 -12.01
N ALA A 149 -4.85 13.52 -11.21
CA ALA A 149 -3.61 13.19 -10.54
C ALA A 149 -2.54 12.63 -11.48
N LEU A 150 -1.30 13.03 -11.24
CA LEU A 150 -0.11 12.44 -11.84
C LEU A 150 0.05 11.00 -11.35
N VAL A 151 0.11 10.05 -12.29
CA VAL A 151 0.39 8.65 -11.97
C VAL A 151 1.91 8.47 -11.93
N VAL A 152 2.42 8.06 -10.78
CA VAL A 152 3.85 7.89 -10.53
C VAL A 152 4.11 6.40 -10.26
N PRO A 153 4.54 5.64 -11.29
CA PRO A 153 4.91 4.26 -11.10
C PRO A 153 6.24 4.17 -10.35
N PHE A 154 6.33 3.20 -9.45
CA PHE A 154 7.59 2.79 -8.85
C PHE A 154 7.65 1.26 -8.76
N TYR A 155 8.86 0.75 -8.62
CA TYR A 155 9.13 -0.66 -8.34
C TYR A 155 10.18 -0.73 -7.23
N THR A 156 10.26 -1.87 -6.57
CA THR A 156 11.37 -2.15 -5.64
C THR A 156 12.14 -3.34 -6.15
N SER A 157 13.46 -3.34 -5.94
CA SER A 157 14.32 -4.48 -6.20
C SER A 157 15.19 -4.72 -4.97
N ALA A 158 15.71 -5.93 -4.84
CA ALA A 158 16.60 -6.30 -3.76
C ALA A 158 17.72 -7.20 -4.29
N ASP A 159 18.94 -7.01 -3.80
CA ASP A 159 20.08 -7.90 -4.11
C ASP A 159 19.80 -9.35 -3.71
N ARG A 160 19.03 -9.54 -2.63
CA ARG A 160 18.66 -10.84 -2.06
C ARG A 160 17.22 -10.82 -1.55
N ALA A 161 16.38 -11.69 -2.12
CA ALA A 161 14.99 -11.85 -1.72
C ALA A 161 14.55 -13.31 -1.67
N TRP A 162 13.49 -13.57 -0.90
CA TRP A 162 12.67 -14.76 -1.08
C TRP A 162 11.52 -14.43 -2.03
N TYR A 163 11.19 -15.39 -2.89
CA TYR A 163 10.04 -15.31 -3.79
C TYR A 163 9.08 -16.43 -3.40
N PHE A 164 7.85 -16.08 -3.07
CA PHE A 164 6.86 -17.05 -2.64
C PHE A 164 6.23 -17.77 -3.84
N ASN A 165 5.74 -18.99 -3.62
CA ASN A 165 4.95 -19.71 -4.62
C ASN A 165 3.50 -19.20 -4.62
N SER A 166 3.34 -17.94 -5.01
CA SER A 166 2.06 -17.22 -5.12
C SER A 166 1.85 -16.73 -6.55
N TRP A 167 0.61 -16.34 -6.87
CA TRP A 167 0.23 -15.88 -8.22
C TRP A 167 1.06 -14.69 -8.73
N ASP A 168 1.59 -13.88 -7.82
CA ASP A 168 2.43 -12.70 -8.08
C ASP A 168 3.92 -12.93 -7.85
N ARG A 169 4.31 -14.14 -7.40
CA ARG A 169 5.66 -14.42 -6.90
C ARG A 169 6.13 -13.39 -5.88
N PHE A 170 5.33 -13.17 -4.84
CA PHE A 170 5.54 -12.11 -3.85
C PHE A 170 7.00 -12.04 -3.38
N MET A 171 7.58 -10.82 -3.43
CA MET A 171 8.98 -10.57 -3.14
C MET A 171 9.12 -10.08 -1.70
N LEU A 172 9.88 -10.84 -0.90
CA LEU A 172 10.26 -10.45 0.45
C LEU A 172 11.79 -10.30 0.53
N PRO A 173 12.33 -9.07 0.62
CA PRO A 173 13.77 -8.86 0.78
C PRO A 173 14.28 -9.59 2.02
N LYS A 174 15.45 -10.23 1.95
CA LYS A 174 16.08 -10.88 3.10
C LYS A 174 16.62 -9.82 4.09
N PRO A 175 16.83 -10.16 5.37
CA PRO A 175 17.50 -9.25 6.30
C PRO A 175 18.83 -8.74 5.74
N PHE A 176 19.10 -7.44 5.89
CA PHE A 176 20.31 -6.78 5.41
C PHE A 176 20.50 -6.78 3.89
N ALA A 177 19.45 -7.08 3.13
CA ALA A 177 19.41 -6.84 1.69
C ALA A 177 19.50 -5.33 1.38
N ARG A 178 20.02 -5.02 0.19
CA ARG A 178 20.09 -3.68 -0.40
C ARG A 178 18.98 -3.52 -1.41
#